data_AF-A0A1N7K4F3-F1
#
_entry.id   AF-A0A1N7K4F3-F1
#
_cell.length_a   1.000
_cell.length_b   1.000
_cell.length_c   1.000
_cell.angle_alpha   90.00
_cell.angle_beta   90.00
_cell.angle_gamma   90.00
#
_symmetry.space_group_name_H-M   'P 1'
#
loop_
_entity.id
_entity.type
_entity.pdbx_description
1 polymer ?
#
loop_
_entity_poly.entity_id
_entity_poly.type
_entity_poly.pdbx_seq_one_letter_code
_entity_poly.pdbx_strand_id
1 'polypeptide(L)'
;MTRPALPLCLGALLMLAACASLPDVAMRESAVAKAAAYPTLAPMPDLLAAADAPGRATTAEAELEARAARLRARAAGLRQMPAD
;
A
#
# COMPACT_ATOMS: atom_id res chain seq x y z
N MET A 1 -24.46 25.15 -3.58
CA MET A 1 -24.47 25.12 -5.07
C MET A 1 -23.28 24.30 -5.52
N THR A 2 -23.50 22.99 -5.70
CA THR A 2 -22.48 22.01 -6.08
C THR A 2 -21.99 22.29 -7.49
N ARG A 3 -20.72 22.68 -7.61
CA ARG A 3 -20.07 23.07 -8.87
C ARG A 3 -20.10 21.89 -9.87
N PRO A 4 -20.93 21.91 -10.92
CA PRO A 4 -21.00 20.84 -11.92
C PRO A 4 -19.70 20.71 -12.75
N ALA A 5 -18.75 21.64 -12.56
CA ALA A 5 -17.44 21.61 -13.17
C ALA A 5 -16.53 20.48 -12.63
N LEU A 6 -16.69 20.05 -11.38
CA LEU A 6 -15.85 19.01 -10.80
C LEU A 6 -15.98 17.64 -11.50
N PRO A 7 -17.20 17.10 -11.74
CA PRO A 7 -17.34 15.82 -12.45
C PRO A 7 -16.89 15.92 -13.92
N LEU A 8 -17.06 17.08 -14.56
CA LEU A 8 -16.62 17.30 -15.94
C LEU A 8 -15.09 17.27 -16.06
N CYS A 9 -14.38 17.95 -15.16
CA CYS A 9 -12.92 17.92 -15.12
C CYS A 9 -12.39 16.51 -14.79
N LEU A 10 -13.02 15.80 -13.84
CA LEU A 10 -12.62 14.44 -13.48
C LEU A 10 -12.80 13.46 -14.65
N GLY A 11 -13.93 13.57 -15.37
CA GLY A 11 -14.21 12.76 -16.57
C GLY A 11 -13.21 13.02 -17.70
N ALA A 12 -12.81 14.28 -17.90
CA ALA A 12 -11.81 14.64 -18.90
C ALA A 12 -10.42 14.04 -18.58
N LEU A 13 -10.01 14.05 -17.30
CA LEU A 13 -8.76 13.41 -16.87
C LEU A 13 -8.80 11.88 -17.06
N LEU A 14 -9.92 11.24 -16.76
CA LEU A 14 -10.07 9.79 -16.95
C LEU A 14 -9.99 9.38 -18.43
N MET A 15 -10.62 10.15 -19.32
CA MET A 15 -10.54 9.92 -20.77
C MET A 15 -9.12 10.11 -21.31
N LEU A 16 -8.37 11.08 -20.78
CA LEU A 16 -6.96 11.28 -21.14
C LEU A 16 -6.07 10.12 -20.68
N ALA A 17 -6.34 9.55 -19.49
CA ALA A 17 -5.61 8.41 -18.96
C ALA A 17 -5.97 7.08 -19.65
N ALA A 18 -7.22 6.91 -20.11
CA ALA A 18 -7.66 5.70 -20.79
C ALA A 18 -7.00 5.48 -22.16
N CYS A 19 -6.57 6.56 -22.82
CA CYS A 19 -5.83 6.49 -24.08
C CYS A 19 -4.31 6.37 -23.88
N ALA A 20 -3.81 6.31 -22.64
CA ALA A 20 -2.39 6.10 -22.39
C ALA A 20 -2.01 4.65 -22.68
N SER A 21 -1.15 4.45 -23.69
CA SER A 21 -0.53 3.15 -23.94
C SER A 21 0.33 2.79 -22.72
N LEU A 22 -0.09 1.78 -21.96
CA LEU A 22 0.70 1.25 -20.87
C LEU A 22 1.95 0.59 -21.47
N PRO A 23 3.17 0.95 -21.03
CA PRO A 23 4.36 0.30 -21.54
C PRO A 23 4.28 -1.19 -21.23
N ASP A 24 4.58 -2.03 -22.23
CA ASP A 24 4.67 -3.47 -22.03
C ASP A 24 5.70 -3.76 -20.92
N VAL A 25 5.31 -4.59 -19.96
CA VAL A 25 6.17 -5.00 -18.83
C VAL A 25 7.43 -5.67 -19.36
N ALA A 26 7.34 -6.36 -20.50
CA ALA A 26 8.49 -6.96 -21.18
C ALA A 26 9.53 -5.92 -21.64
N MET A 27 9.14 -4.66 -21.88
CA MET A 27 10.08 -3.59 -22.22
C MET A 27 10.91 -3.11 -21.03
N ARG A 28 10.52 -3.45 -19.79
CA ARG A 28 11.28 -3.12 -18.57
C ARG A 28 12.15 -4.26 -18.08
N GLU A 29 12.09 -5.42 -18.70
CA GLU A 29 12.97 -6.52 -18.38
C GLU A 29 14.37 -6.25 -18.95
N SER A 30 15.38 -6.21 -18.09
CA SER A 30 16.77 -6.06 -18.55
C SER A 30 17.22 -7.31 -19.31
N ALA A 31 18.15 -7.17 -20.25
CA ALA A 31 18.72 -8.33 -20.95
C ALA A 31 19.33 -9.36 -19.99
N VAL A 32 19.87 -8.89 -18.86
CA VAL A 32 20.38 -9.73 -17.78
C VAL A 32 19.26 -10.50 -17.09
N ALA A 33 18.15 -9.84 -16.76
CA ALA A 33 17.00 -10.49 -16.11
C ALA A 33 16.38 -11.55 -17.04
N LYS A 34 16.24 -11.24 -18.33
CA LYS A 34 15.69 -12.17 -19.32
C LYS A 34 16.57 -13.41 -19.56
N ALA A 35 17.89 -13.26 -19.44
CA ALA A 35 18.85 -14.35 -19.59
C ALA A 35 19.12 -15.10 -18.27
N ALA A 36 18.60 -14.61 -17.14
CA ALA A 36 18.81 -15.23 -15.84
C ALA A 36 18.12 -16.61 -15.81
N ALA A 37 18.76 -17.56 -15.14
CA ALA A 37 18.12 -18.83 -14.86
C ALA A 37 16.89 -18.60 -13.98
N TYR A 38 15.84 -19.38 -14.21
CA TYR A 38 14.67 -19.36 -13.34
C TYR A 38 15.12 -19.71 -11.91
N PRO A 39 14.66 -18.96 -10.89
CA PRO A 39 15.08 -19.23 -9.52
C PRO A 39 14.63 -20.62 -9.08
N THR A 40 15.45 -21.26 -8.26
CA THR A 40 15.02 -22.46 -7.54
C THR A 40 13.94 -22.05 -6.56
N LEU A 41 12.74 -22.64 -6.71
CA LEU A 41 11.65 -22.37 -5.79
C LEU A 41 11.96 -22.97 -4.42
N ALA A 42 11.73 -22.19 -3.36
CA ALA A 42 11.84 -22.71 -2.01
C ALA A 42 10.76 -23.79 -1.76
N PRO A 43 11.09 -24.88 -1.05
CA PRO A 43 10.11 -25.94 -0.75
C PRO A 43 8.95 -25.40 0.09
N MET A 44 7.72 -25.70 -0.32
CA MET A 44 6.52 -25.23 0.37
C MET A 44 6.44 -25.66 1.86
N PRO A 45 6.81 -26.89 2.25
CA PRO A 45 6.75 -27.32 3.65
C PRO A 45 7.62 -26.46 4.57
N ASP A 46 8.80 -26.05 4.11
CA ASP A 46 9.74 -25.25 4.89
C ASP A 46 9.21 -23.83 5.10
N LEU A 47 8.56 -23.27 4.07
CA LEU A 47 7.92 -21.95 4.15
C LEU A 47 6.72 -21.95 5.11
N LEU A 48 5.93 -23.03 5.09
CA LEU A 48 4.78 -23.19 5.99
C LEU A 48 5.24 -23.33 7.45
N ALA A 49 6.26 -24.14 7.71
CA ALA A 49 6.84 -24.28 9.04
C ALA A 49 7.42 -22.95 9.58
N ALA A 50 7.98 -22.12 8.70
CA ALA A 50 8.49 -20.80 9.06
C ALA A 50 7.37 -19.75 9.26
N ALA A 51 6.22 -19.91 8.62
CA ALA A 51 5.10 -18.97 8.74
C ALA A 51 4.46 -18.99 10.14
N ASP A 52 4.47 -20.14 10.81
CA ASP A 52 3.95 -20.29 12.18
C ASP A 52 4.93 -19.79 13.25
N ALA A 53 6.18 -19.49 12.88
CA ALA A 53 7.15 -18.92 13.81
C ALA A 53 6.76 -17.46 14.15
N PRO A 54 6.81 -17.04 15.42
CA PRO A 54 6.51 -15.65 15.80
C PRO A 54 7.49 -14.70 15.12
N GLY A 55 7.02 -14.05 14.06
CA GLY A 55 7.79 -13.10 13.27
C GLY A 55 7.67 -11.67 13.78
N ARG A 56 8.46 -10.75 13.21
CA ARG A 56 8.45 -9.31 13.52
C ARG A 56 7.04 -8.66 13.45
N ALA A 57 6.11 -9.27 12.71
CA ALA A 57 4.73 -8.81 12.62
C ALA A 57 4.01 -8.84 13.98
N THR A 58 4.23 -9.88 14.80
CA THR A 58 3.55 -10.03 16.10
C THR A 58 4.01 -8.96 17.09
N THR A 59 5.31 -8.62 17.09
CA THR A 59 5.85 -7.52 17.91
C THR A 59 5.39 -6.15 17.40
N ALA A 60 5.29 -5.98 16.08
CA ALA A 60 4.85 -4.73 15.46
C ALA A 60 3.38 -4.41 15.79
N GLU A 61 2.53 -5.42 15.89
CA GLU A 61 1.11 -5.25 16.20
C GLU A 61 0.89 -4.63 17.60
N ALA A 62 1.59 -5.13 18.61
CA ALA A 62 1.54 -4.56 19.96
C ALA A 62 2.06 -3.11 20.00
N GLU A 63 3.13 -2.81 19.28
CA GLU A 63 3.65 -1.44 19.18
C GLU A 63 2.67 -0.48 18.48
N LEU A 64 2.02 -0.94 17.41
CA LEU A 64 1.05 -0.17 16.65
C LEU A 64 -0.19 0.11 17.49
N GLU A 65 -0.71 -0.86 18.24
CA GLU A 65 -1.86 -0.64 19.11
C GLU A 65 -1.54 0.35 20.23
N ALA A 66 -0.34 0.24 20.84
CA ALA A 66 0.11 1.19 21.84
C ALA A 66 0.24 2.62 21.27
N ARG A 67 0.72 2.77 20.04
CA ARG A 67 0.77 4.06 19.34
C ARG A 67 -0.63 4.59 19.05
N ALA A 68 -1.52 3.74 18.55
CA ALA A 68 -2.90 4.09 18.25
C ALA A 68 -3.64 4.58 19.50
N ALA A 69 -3.49 3.89 20.64
CA ALA A 69 -4.05 4.30 21.93
C ALA A 69 -3.59 5.70 22.34
N ARG A 70 -2.28 5.99 22.24
CA ARG A 70 -1.73 7.33 22.54
C ARG A 70 -2.29 8.41 21.62
N LEU A 71 -2.41 8.12 20.33
CA LEU A 71 -2.98 9.05 19.35
C LEU A 71 -4.46 9.33 19.65
N ARG A 72 -5.25 8.30 19.97
CA ARG A 72 -6.67 8.43 20.34
C ARG A 72 -6.85 9.28 21.60
N ALA A 73 -6.02 9.05 22.63
CA ALA A 73 -6.05 9.85 23.86
C ALA A 73 -5.73 11.33 23.59
N ARG A 74 -4.71 11.62 22.79
CA ARG A 74 -4.38 12.99 22.38
C ARG A 74 -5.51 13.64 21.59
N ALA A 75 -6.11 12.93 20.64
CA ALA A 75 -7.23 13.43 19.87
C ALA A 75 -8.49 13.67 20.73
N ALA A 76 -8.70 12.90 21.80
CA ALA A 76 -9.76 13.17 22.75
C ALA A 76 -9.52 14.49 23.50
N GLY A 77 -8.29 14.74 23.97
CA GLY A 77 -7.92 16.00 24.62
C GLY A 77 -8.11 17.21 23.70
N LEU A 78 -7.66 17.12 22.44
CA LEU A 78 -7.84 18.21 21.47
C LEU A 78 -9.30 18.52 21.17
N ARG A 79 -10.17 17.49 21.13
CA ARG A 79 -11.61 17.67 20.88
C ARG A 79 -12.35 18.32 22.05
N GLN A 80 -11.81 18.25 23.25
CA GLN A 80 -12.36 18.87 24.45
C GLN A 80 -11.81 20.29 24.66
N MET A 81 -10.82 20.71 23.86
CA MET A 81 -10.25 22.04 23.94
C MET A 81 -11.22 23.04 23.28
N PRO A 82 -11.68 24.07 24.00
CA PRO A 82 -12.56 25.08 23.40
C PRO A 82 -11.83 25.78 22.25
N ALA A 83 -12.55 26.02 21.15
CA ALA A 83 -12.07 26.80 20.03
C ALA A 83 -12.31 28.28 20.36
N ASP A 84 -11.25 28.95 20.79
CA ASP A 84 -11.22 30.42 20.94
C ASP A 84 -11.16 31.11 19.57
#